data_AF-A0A0A7L9W5-F1
#
_entry.id   AF-A0A0A7L9W5-F1
#
_cell.length_a   1.000
_cell.length_b   1.000
_cell.length_c   1.000
_cell.angle_alpha   90.00
_cell.angle_beta   90.00
_cell.angle_gamma   90.00
#
_symmetry.space_group_name_H-M   'P 1'
#
loop_
_entity.id
_entity.type
_entity.pdbx_description
1 polymer ?
#
loop_
_entity_poly.entity_id
_entity_poly.type
_entity_poly.pdbx_seq_one_letter_code
_entity_poly.pdbx_strand_id
1 'polypeptide(L)'
;MPKIISSDTPEIEFRKRPVKGVNLFVSESVITAMTEHAESGYAENKEVMGLLAGYIFKDDEGMYVRIEDAVTSELEADEVSVRFKKENLEELFDSIDNCEGDAVVGWYHSHLGIGCYLSEVDIRTHMGLFGGEIGFAVVIDPSDSTLAVFSCDDYKPKIVSMIVFN
;
A
#
# COMPACT_ATOMS: atom_id res chain seq x y z
N MET A 1 -11.67 -18.40 3.59
CA MET A 1 -11.52 -17.17 2.78
C MET A 1 -10.40 -16.38 3.42
N PRO A 2 -9.44 -15.87 2.65
CA PRO A 2 -8.32 -15.09 3.17
C PRO A 2 -8.84 -13.89 3.98
N LYS A 3 -8.09 -13.44 4.97
CA LYS A 3 -8.38 -12.31 5.86
C LYS A 3 -8.40 -10.94 5.14
N ILE A 4 -8.86 -10.87 3.89
CA ILE A 4 -9.00 -9.58 3.22
C ILE A 4 -10.08 -8.75 3.92
N ILE A 5 -11.11 -9.39 4.47
CA ILE A 5 -11.97 -8.83 5.54
C ILE A 5 -12.47 -10.05 6.33
N SER A 6 -11.86 -10.37 7.46
CA SER A 6 -12.56 -11.20 8.46
C SER A 6 -13.87 -10.49 8.77
N SER A 7 -14.98 -11.23 8.82
CA SER A 7 -16.31 -10.72 9.20
C SER A 7 -16.35 -10.09 10.60
N ASP A 8 -15.25 -10.16 11.34
CA ASP A 8 -15.00 -9.39 12.53
C ASP A 8 -14.19 -8.15 12.14
N THR A 9 -14.84 -6.98 12.09
CA THR A 9 -14.12 -5.71 12.05
C THR A 9 -13.12 -5.72 13.21
N PRO A 10 -11.80 -5.67 12.97
CA PRO A 10 -10.84 -5.68 14.06
C PRO A 10 -11.22 -4.56 15.04
N GLU A 11 -11.29 -4.86 16.34
CA GLU A 11 -11.52 -3.82 17.34
C GLU A 11 -10.41 -2.79 17.20
N ILE A 12 -10.75 -1.62 16.66
CA ILE A 12 -9.80 -0.54 16.45
C ILE A 12 -9.35 -0.05 17.82
N GLU A 13 -8.09 -0.33 18.16
CA GLU A 13 -7.50 0.09 19.42
C GLU A 13 -7.40 1.62 19.50
N PHE A 14 -7.78 2.17 20.66
CA PHE A 14 -7.51 3.57 20.95
C PHE A 14 -6.04 3.73 21.36
N ARG A 15 -5.26 4.42 20.53
CA ARG A 15 -3.84 4.67 20.76
C ARG A 15 -3.49 6.06 20.30
N LYS A 16 -2.88 6.88 21.15
CA LYS A 16 -2.52 8.25 20.78
C LYS A 16 -1.43 8.24 19.70
N ARG A 17 -1.65 8.98 18.60
CA ARG A 17 -0.64 9.09 17.54
C ARG A 17 0.63 9.82 18.02
N PRO A 18 1.82 9.44 17.55
CA PRO A 18 3.07 10.11 17.91
C PRO A 18 3.15 11.57 17.46
N VAL A 19 2.62 11.86 16.27
CA VAL A 19 2.65 13.20 15.64
C VAL A 19 1.23 13.62 15.26
N LYS A 20 0.78 14.75 15.81
CA LYS A 20 -0.55 15.32 15.53
C LYS A 20 -0.73 15.67 14.06
N GLY A 21 -1.94 15.49 13.53
CA GLY A 21 -2.29 15.78 12.15
C GLY A 21 -1.73 14.82 11.09
N VAL A 22 -0.91 13.85 11.49
CA VAL A 22 -0.40 12.79 10.61
C VAL A 22 -1.32 11.57 10.71
N ASN A 23 -1.78 11.07 9.56
CA ASN A 23 -2.68 9.92 9.48
C ASN A 23 -1.99 8.64 8.97
N LEU A 24 -0.72 8.74 8.55
CA LEU A 24 0.03 7.61 8.01
C LEU A 24 1.46 7.59 8.57
N PHE A 25 1.83 6.44 9.11
CA PHE A 25 3.17 6.13 9.58
C PHE A 25 3.64 4.88 8.84
N VAL A 26 4.88 4.88 8.35
CA VAL A 26 5.42 3.76 7.55
C VAL A 26 6.77 3.36 8.12
N SER A 27 6.97 2.07 8.35
CA SER A 27 8.27 1.56 8.78
C SER A 27 9.35 1.82 7.71
N GLU A 28 10.57 2.14 8.14
CA GLU A 28 11.74 2.27 7.26
C GLU A 28 12.00 0.98 6.45
N SER A 29 11.75 -0.19 7.05
CA SER A 29 11.90 -1.48 6.36
C SER A 29 10.93 -1.61 5.18
N VAL A 30 9.72 -1.06 5.31
CA VAL A 30 8.70 -1.08 4.26
C VAL A 30 9.08 -0.15 3.12
N ILE A 31 9.58 1.06 3.42
CA ILE A 31 10.12 1.96 2.39
C ILE A 31 11.20 1.24 1.59
N THR A 32 12.16 0.64 2.28
CA THR A 32 13.28 -0.10 1.67
C THR A 32 12.77 -1.23 0.78
N ALA A 33 11.88 -2.09 1.29
CA ALA A 33 11.34 -3.23 0.54
C ALA A 33 10.60 -2.80 -0.74
N MET A 34 9.77 -1.76 -0.66
CA MET A 34 9.05 -1.27 -1.84
C MET A 34 10.00 -0.65 -2.87
N THR A 35 10.98 0.13 -2.43
CA THR A 35 11.93 0.80 -3.34
C THR A 35 12.85 -0.21 -4.02
N GLU A 36 13.38 -1.20 -3.29
CA GLU A 36 14.21 -2.26 -3.87
C GLU A 36 13.42 -3.09 -4.91
N HIS A 37 12.15 -3.40 -4.61
CA HIS A 37 11.29 -4.08 -5.57
C HIS A 37 11.02 -3.24 -6.82
N ALA A 38 10.75 -1.93 -6.65
CA ALA A 38 10.56 -1.01 -7.78
C ALA A 38 11.81 -0.86 -8.64
N GLU A 39 13.00 -0.77 -8.03
CA GLU A 39 14.28 -0.74 -8.75
C GLU A 39 14.53 -2.03 -9.54
N SER A 40 14.23 -3.19 -8.94
CA SER A 40 14.31 -4.49 -9.62
C SER A 40 13.38 -4.56 -10.83
N GLY A 41 12.13 -4.10 -10.69
CA GLY A 41 11.17 -4.02 -11.78
C GLY A 41 11.63 -3.08 -12.91
N TYR A 42 12.17 -1.92 -12.54
CA TYR A 42 12.69 -0.93 -13.49
C TYR A 42 13.86 -1.49 -14.32
N ALA A 43 14.76 -2.25 -13.70
CA ALA A 43 15.85 -2.92 -14.41
C ALA A 43 15.35 -3.94 -15.46
N GLU A 44 14.17 -4.52 -15.24
CA GLU A 44 13.49 -5.40 -16.18
C GLU A 44 12.51 -4.68 -17.12
N ASN A 45 12.39 -3.36 -17.00
CA ASN A 45 11.45 -2.53 -17.74
C ASN A 45 9.98 -3.00 -17.54
N LYS A 46 9.61 -3.25 -16.27
CA LYS A 46 8.28 -3.67 -15.84
C LYS A 46 7.81 -2.86 -14.63
N GLU A 47 6.52 -2.54 -14.59
CA GLU A 47 5.87 -2.12 -13.36
C GLU A 47 5.84 -3.27 -12.34
N VAL A 48 5.86 -2.92 -11.05
CA VAL A 48 5.68 -3.87 -9.94
C VAL A 48 4.55 -3.40 -9.05
N MET A 49 4.01 -4.30 -8.22
CA MET A 49 3.02 -3.95 -7.21
C MET A 49 3.16 -4.83 -5.98
N GLY A 50 2.55 -4.40 -4.88
CA GLY A 50 2.38 -5.21 -3.68
C GLY A 50 1.32 -4.63 -2.75
N LEU A 51 1.03 -5.35 -1.67
CA LEU A 51 0.09 -4.94 -0.63
C LEU A 51 0.85 -4.49 0.62
N LEU A 52 0.25 -3.57 1.36
CA LEU A 52 0.81 -3.00 2.57
C LEU A 52 0.00 -3.48 3.76
N ALA A 53 0.67 -4.08 4.73
CA ALA A 53 0.06 -4.62 5.93
C ALA A 53 0.46 -3.81 7.16
N GLY A 54 -0.45 -3.74 8.12
CA GLY A 54 -0.20 -3.04 9.36
C GLY A 54 -1.43 -2.91 10.24
N TYR A 55 -1.48 -1.82 10.98
CA TYR A 55 -2.45 -1.58 12.03
C TYR A 55 -3.24 -0.30 11.78
N ILE A 56 -4.53 -0.35 12.06
CA ILE A 56 -5.41 0.80 12.07
C ILE A 56 -5.70 1.14 13.54
N PHE A 57 -5.36 2.36 13.94
CA PHE A 57 -5.57 2.88 15.29
C PHE A 57 -6.53 4.07 15.27
N LYS A 58 -7.05 4.43 16.45
CA LYS A 58 -7.84 5.64 16.63
C LYS A 58 -7.33 6.47 17.81
N ASP A 59 -7.42 7.78 17.68
CA ASP A 59 -7.30 8.70 18.81
C ASP A 59 -8.33 9.84 18.74
N ASP A 60 -8.11 10.89 19.53
CA ASP A 60 -8.96 12.08 19.59
C ASP A 60 -9.06 12.84 18.25
N GLU A 61 -8.09 12.67 17.34
CA GLU A 61 -8.06 13.30 16.01
C GLU A 61 -8.65 12.40 14.91
N GLY A 62 -9.04 11.16 15.26
CA GLY A 62 -9.65 10.19 14.36
C GLY A 62 -8.75 8.98 14.09
N MET A 63 -8.98 8.34 12.95
CA MET A 63 -8.26 7.14 12.54
C MET A 63 -6.87 7.49 12.00
N TYR A 64 -5.87 6.64 12.24
CA TYR A 64 -4.57 6.68 11.57
C TYR A 64 -4.03 5.26 11.35
N VAL A 65 -3.10 5.14 10.41
CA VAL A 65 -2.52 3.85 10.01
C VAL A 65 -1.04 3.81 10.31
N ARG A 66 -0.57 2.66 10.77
CA ARG A 66 0.84 2.27 10.83
C ARG A 66 1.04 1.10 9.88
N ILE A 67 1.91 1.28 8.89
CA ILE A 67 2.34 0.23 7.96
C ILE A 67 3.62 -0.38 8.51
N GLU A 68 3.61 -1.69 8.73
CA GLU A 68 4.71 -2.44 9.34
C GLU A 68 5.35 -3.40 8.34
N ASP A 69 4.60 -3.85 7.32
CA ASP A 69 5.10 -4.82 6.34
C ASP A 69 4.59 -4.55 4.91
N ALA A 70 5.30 -5.10 3.93
CA ALA A 70 4.96 -5.06 2.51
C ALA A 70 5.10 -6.46 1.90
N VAL A 71 4.03 -6.92 1.27
CA VAL A 71 3.96 -8.27 0.68
C VAL A 71 3.70 -8.20 -0.82
N THR A 72 4.28 -9.13 -1.55
CA THR A 72 4.04 -9.32 -2.99
C THR A 72 4.07 -10.81 -3.32
N SER A 73 3.66 -11.16 -4.53
CA SER A 73 3.84 -12.49 -5.12
C SER A 73 4.23 -12.34 -6.59
N GLU A 74 4.24 -13.42 -7.37
CA GLU A 74 4.52 -13.32 -8.80
C GLU A 74 3.51 -12.42 -9.52
N LEU A 75 4.06 -11.56 -10.39
CA LEU A 75 3.29 -10.56 -11.15
C LEU A 75 3.25 -10.92 -12.64
N GLU A 76 2.13 -10.59 -13.27
CA GLU A 76 2.02 -10.44 -14.71
C GLU A 76 2.07 -8.95 -15.02
N ALA A 77 3.20 -8.50 -15.57
CA ALA A 77 3.50 -7.08 -15.72
C ALA A 77 4.18 -6.74 -17.05
N ASP A 78 3.92 -5.53 -17.54
CA ASP A 78 4.62 -4.85 -18.62
C ASP A 78 4.96 -3.39 -18.20
N GLU A 79 5.28 -2.53 -19.15
CA GLU A 79 5.68 -1.14 -18.90
C GLU A 79 4.57 -0.24 -18.32
N VAL A 80 3.30 -0.62 -18.47
CA VAL A 80 2.14 0.25 -18.16
C VAL A 80 0.99 -0.47 -17.45
N SER A 81 1.20 -1.75 -17.10
CA SER A 81 0.21 -2.58 -16.46
C SER A 81 0.87 -3.61 -15.57
N VAL A 82 0.34 -3.78 -14.37
CA VAL A 82 0.76 -4.80 -13.41
C VAL A 82 -0.46 -5.43 -12.73
N ARG A 83 -0.39 -6.75 -12.49
CA ARG A 83 -1.36 -7.50 -11.69
C ARG A 83 -0.71 -8.72 -11.05
N PHE A 84 -1.25 -9.16 -9.91
CA PHE A 84 -0.89 -10.47 -9.35
C PHE A 84 -1.29 -11.60 -10.30
N LYS A 85 -0.40 -12.58 -10.49
CA LYS A 85 -0.74 -13.80 -11.23
C LYS A 85 -1.79 -14.60 -10.46
N LYS A 86 -2.85 -15.02 -11.17
CA LYS A 86 -3.96 -15.78 -10.56
C LYS A 86 -3.52 -17.09 -9.93
N GLU A 87 -2.49 -17.73 -10.50
CA GLU A 87 -1.94 -19.00 -10.02
C GLU A 87 -1.13 -18.88 -8.72
N ASN A 88 -0.72 -17.67 -8.34
CA ASN A 88 0.05 -17.38 -7.11
C ASN A 88 -0.77 -16.62 -6.05
N LEU A 89 -2.11 -16.60 -6.17
CA LEU A 89 -2.94 -15.92 -5.17
C LEU A 89 -2.89 -16.62 -3.80
N GLU A 90 -2.75 -17.95 -3.76
CA GLU A 90 -2.61 -18.69 -2.50
C GLU A 90 -1.34 -18.26 -1.74
N GLU A 91 -0.20 -18.14 -2.43
CA GLU A 91 1.06 -17.66 -1.87
C GLU A 91 0.96 -16.21 -1.37
N LEU A 92 0.25 -15.36 -2.10
CA LEU A 92 -0.02 -13.99 -1.67
C LEU A 92 -0.84 -13.97 -0.37
N PHE A 93 -1.89 -14.80 -0.29
CA PHE A 93 -2.71 -14.89 0.92
C PHE A 93 -1.94 -15.45 2.11
N ASP A 94 -1.09 -16.45 1.89
CA ASP A 94 -0.21 -16.98 2.93
C ASP A 94 0.76 -15.89 3.42
N SER A 95 1.28 -15.06 2.50
CA SER A 95 2.16 -13.95 2.86
C SER A 95 1.43 -12.88 3.69
N ILE A 96 0.18 -12.54 3.34
CA ILE A 96 -0.69 -11.64 4.14
C ILE A 96 -1.01 -12.24 5.51
N ASP A 97 -1.21 -13.54 5.62
CA ASP A 97 -1.52 -14.19 6.90
C ASP A 97 -0.31 -14.27 7.85
N ASN A 98 0.91 -14.14 7.32
CA ASN A 98 2.17 -14.24 8.08
C ASN A 98 2.92 -12.90 8.23
N CYS A 99 2.47 -11.83 7.59
CA CYS A 99 3.11 -10.51 7.70
C CYS A 99 2.83 -9.82 9.04
N GLU A 100 3.63 -8.81 9.37
CA GLU A 100 3.34 -7.97 10.54
C GLU A 100 2.15 -7.03 10.27
N GLY A 101 1.14 -7.08 11.14
CA GLY A 101 -0.10 -6.31 10.99
C GLY A 101 -1.36 -7.16 11.13
N ASP A 102 -2.49 -6.50 11.34
CA ASP A 102 -3.79 -7.16 11.48
C ASP A 102 -4.67 -7.01 10.22
N ALA A 103 -4.27 -6.13 9.28
CA ALA A 103 -5.04 -5.85 8.07
C ALA A 103 -4.14 -5.39 6.92
N VAL A 104 -4.65 -5.58 5.69
CA VAL A 104 -4.16 -4.88 4.50
C VAL A 104 -4.71 -3.45 4.56
N VAL A 105 -3.80 -2.47 4.65
CA VAL A 105 -4.12 -1.05 4.87
C VAL A 105 -3.69 -0.16 3.70
N GLY A 106 -3.10 -0.76 2.67
CA GLY A 106 -2.70 -0.07 1.47
C GLY A 106 -2.12 -0.99 0.41
N TRP A 107 -1.61 -0.39 -0.64
CA TRP A 107 -0.90 -1.05 -1.71
C TRP A 107 0.14 -0.10 -2.31
N TYR A 108 1.09 -0.65 -3.03
CA TYR A 108 2.04 0.13 -3.79
C TYR A 108 2.16 -0.39 -5.21
N HIS A 109 2.55 0.48 -6.12
CA HIS A 109 2.99 0.13 -7.46
C HIS A 109 4.07 1.09 -7.97
N SER A 110 4.80 0.66 -9.00
CA SER A 110 5.78 1.52 -9.66
C SER A 110 5.26 2.09 -10.97
N HIS A 111 5.78 3.27 -11.32
CA HIS A 111 5.69 3.87 -12.65
C HIS A 111 7.09 3.95 -13.25
N LEU A 112 7.21 3.94 -14.59
CA LEU A 112 8.51 3.96 -15.27
C LEU A 112 8.77 5.32 -15.94
N GLY A 113 9.24 6.32 -15.18
CA GLY A 113 9.67 7.62 -15.74
C GLY A 113 8.55 8.59 -16.12
N ILE A 114 7.39 8.45 -15.50
CA ILE A 114 6.21 9.31 -15.72
C ILE A 114 5.76 10.05 -14.45
N GLY A 115 6.48 9.87 -13.35
CA GLY A 115 6.22 10.47 -12.06
C GLY A 115 5.12 9.78 -11.27
N CYS A 116 4.99 10.18 -10.00
CA CYS A 116 4.05 9.57 -9.07
C CYS A 116 2.68 10.25 -9.12
N TYR A 117 1.69 9.56 -9.69
CA TYR A 117 0.28 9.96 -9.69
C TYR A 117 -0.61 8.72 -9.74
N LEU A 118 -1.91 8.87 -9.46
CA LEU A 118 -2.88 7.80 -9.68
C LEU A 118 -3.59 7.99 -11.01
N SER A 119 -3.42 7.03 -11.92
CA SER A 119 -4.16 6.94 -13.18
C SER A 119 -5.63 6.60 -12.93
N GLU A 120 -6.48 6.67 -13.98
CA GLU A 120 -7.87 6.22 -13.85
C GLU A 120 -7.99 4.74 -13.48
N VAL A 121 -7.04 3.91 -13.91
CA VAL A 121 -6.97 2.49 -13.56
C VAL A 121 -6.63 2.35 -12.07
N ASP A 122 -5.63 3.10 -11.58
CA ASP A 122 -5.21 3.03 -10.19
C ASP A 122 -6.31 3.49 -9.23
N ILE A 123 -7.03 4.55 -9.60
CA ILE A 123 -8.18 5.03 -8.83
C ILE A 123 -9.25 3.93 -8.74
N ARG A 124 -9.56 3.26 -9.85
CA ARG A 124 -10.55 2.16 -9.85
C ARG A 124 -10.06 0.96 -9.05
N THR A 125 -8.78 0.60 -9.16
CA THR A 125 -8.16 -0.47 -8.38
C THR A 125 -8.24 -0.15 -6.89
N HIS A 126 -7.85 1.06 -6.47
CA HIS A 126 -7.92 1.51 -5.09
C HIS A 126 -9.36 1.46 -4.56
N MET A 127 -10.33 1.98 -5.31
CA MET A 127 -11.75 1.93 -4.91
C MET A 127 -12.29 0.50 -4.85
N GLY A 128 -11.80 -0.40 -5.71
CA GLY A 128 -12.17 -1.82 -5.68
C GLY A 128 -11.60 -2.57 -4.48
N LEU A 129 -10.41 -2.19 -4.01
CA LEU A 129 -9.76 -2.80 -2.85
C LEU A 129 -10.36 -2.33 -1.52
N PHE A 130 -10.57 -1.01 -1.36
CA PHE A 130 -10.92 -0.43 -0.07
C PHE A 130 -12.37 0.06 0.02
N GLY A 131 -13.12 0.17 -1.08
CA GLY A 131 -14.54 0.53 -1.04
C GLY A 131 -14.87 1.89 -0.39
N GLY A 132 -13.88 2.77 -0.22
CA GLY A 132 -14.01 4.03 0.54
C GLY A 132 -13.71 3.92 2.03
N GLU A 133 -13.27 2.76 2.52
CA GLU A 133 -12.62 2.60 3.82
C GLU A 133 -11.19 3.20 3.80
N ILE A 134 -10.56 3.26 4.97
CA ILE A 134 -9.20 3.81 5.09
C ILE A 134 -8.20 2.93 4.33
N GLY A 135 -7.57 3.51 3.30
CA GLY A 135 -6.59 2.83 2.47
C GLY A 135 -5.62 3.83 1.84
N PHE A 136 -4.39 3.38 1.59
CA PHE A 136 -3.34 4.20 0.98
C PHE A 136 -2.78 3.54 -0.28
N ALA A 137 -2.48 4.34 -1.29
CA ALA A 137 -1.73 3.93 -2.47
C ALA A 137 -0.36 4.63 -2.47
N VAL A 138 0.71 3.87 -2.58
CA VAL A 138 2.07 4.39 -2.74
C VAL A 138 2.48 4.21 -4.20
N VAL A 139 2.90 5.30 -4.85
CA VAL A 139 3.45 5.24 -6.20
C VAL A 139 4.93 5.56 -6.13
N ILE A 140 5.76 4.71 -6.73
CA ILE A 140 7.21 4.85 -6.75
C ILE A 140 7.68 5.02 -8.19
N ASP A 141 8.44 6.06 -8.48
CA ASP A 141 9.15 6.18 -9.76
C ASP A 141 10.66 5.98 -9.53
N PRO A 142 11.19 4.78 -9.79
CA PRO A 142 12.60 4.49 -9.58
C PRO A 142 13.52 5.21 -10.57
N SER A 143 13.00 5.83 -11.64
CA SER A 143 13.84 6.56 -12.61
C SER A 143 14.43 7.87 -12.05
N ASP A 144 13.75 8.50 -11.09
CA ASP A 144 14.17 9.72 -10.40
C ASP A 144 14.13 9.59 -8.87
N SER A 145 13.94 8.37 -8.36
CA SER A 145 13.86 8.02 -6.94
C SER A 145 12.76 8.79 -6.20
N THR A 146 11.65 9.07 -6.87
CA THR A 146 10.49 9.72 -6.25
C THR A 146 9.48 8.71 -5.72
N LEU A 147 8.79 9.10 -4.65
CA LEU A 147 7.71 8.35 -4.03
C LEU A 147 6.64 9.33 -3.58
N ALA A 148 5.38 9.03 -3.89
CA ALA A 148 4.23 9.77 -3.39
C ALA A 148 3.18 8.82 -2.81
N VAL A 149 2.49 9.28 -1.77
CA VAL A 149 1.43 8.54 -1.11
C VAL A 149 0.10 9.24 -1.32
N PHE A 150 -0.94 8.45 -1.57
CA PHE A 150 -2.27 8.91 -1.86
C PHE A 150 -3.30 8.24 -0.97
N SER A 151 -4.29 9.02 -0.56
CA SER A 151 -5.62 8.52 -0.18
C SER A 151 -6.57 8.76 -1.35
N CYS A 152 -7.65 8.00 -1.43
CA CYS A 152 -8.66 8.20 -2.47
C CYS A 152 -10.07 8.06 -1.91
N ASP A 153 -10.77 9.19 -1.81
CA ASP A 153 -12.17 9.23 -1.39
C ASP A 153 -13.04 9.58 -2.61
N ASP A 154 -14.14 8.86 -2.84
CA ASP A 154 -15.09 9.19 -3.91
C ASP A 154 -14.39 9.41 -5.27
N TYR A 155 -13.49 8.47 -5.63
CA TYR A 155 -12.69 8.52 -6.87
C TYR A 155 -11.80 9.76 -7.02
N LYS A 156 -11.52 10.49 -5.92
CA LYS A 156 -10.68 11.70 -5.91
C LYS A 156 -9.40 11.43 -5.13
N PRO A 157 -8.26 11.25 -5.82
CA PRO A 157 -6.98 11.04 -5.15
C PRO A 157 -6.51 12.33 -4.48
N LYS A 158 -5.88 12.19 -3.30
CA LYS A 158 -5.27 13.29 -2.55
C LYS A 158 -3.90 12.84 -2.07
N ILE A 159 -2.90 13.69 -2.27
CA ILE A 159 -1.55 13.46 -1.71
C ILE A 159 -1.63 13.48 -0.18
N VAL A 160 -0.96 12.52 0.44
CA VAL A 160 -0.90 12.33 1.89
C VAL A 160 0.55 12.46 2.34
N SER A 161 0.77 13.18 3.44
CA SER A 161 2.06 13.17 4.14
C SER A 161 2.16 11.94 5.03
N MET A 162 3.33 11.31 5.04
CA MET A 162 3.66 10.20 5.93
C MET A 162 4.81 10.57 6.87
N ILE A 163 4.90 9.87 7.99
CA ILE A 163 6.09 9.84 8.84
C ILE A 163 6.74 8.46 8.72
N VAL A 164 8.04 8.44 8.41
CA VAL A 164 8.84 7.21 8.44
C VAL A 164 9.35 6.97 9.86
N PHE A 165 9.25 5.75 10.36
CA PHE A 165 9.72 5.36 11.70
C PHE A 165 10.57 4.07 11.65
N ASN A 166 11.35 3.87 12.72
CA ASN A 166 12.25 2.73 12.91
C ASN A 166 11.76 1.82 14.03
#